data_AF-A0A7V4MYZ3-F1
#
_entry.id   AF-A0A7V4MYZ3-F1
#
_cell.length_a   1.000
_cell.length_b   1.000
_cell.length_c   1.000
_cell.angle_alpha   90.00
_cell.angle_beta   90.00
_cell.angle_gamma   90.00
#
_symmetry.space_group_name_H-M   'P 1'
#
loop_
_entity.id
_entity.type
_entity.pdbx_description
1 polymer ?
#
loop_
_entity_poly.entity_id
_entity_poly.type
_entity_poly.pdbx_seq_one_letter_code
_entity_poly.pdbx_strand_id
1 'polypeptide(L)'
;MAGQTVCPRCGARDSFMKGYLPETCVCRICLSQLDWREIPGCGPDCKAAPSEGELAGAPTPQSAQESRPGGVSEKRDEADGGR
;
A
#
# COMPACT_ATOMS: atom_id res chain seq x y z
N MET A 1 -7.57 17.25 5.86
CA MET A 1 -8.01 15.99 5.23
C MET A 1 -6.80 15.46 4.50
N ALA A 2 -6.16 14.44 5.08
CA ALA A 2 -4.85 13.96 4.66
C ALA A 2 -4.86 13.37 3.25
N GLY A 3 -3.72 13.46 2.58
CA GLY A 3 -3.48 13.12 1.17
C GLY A 3 -3.95 11.73 0.78
N GLN A 4 -5.16 11.67 0.23
CA GLN A 4 -5.68 10.52 -0.50
C GLN A 4 -5.94 10.96 -1.94
N THR A 5 -5.36 10.24 -2.89
CA THR A 5 -5.58 10.54 -4.31
C THR A 5 -6.89 9.90 -4.76
N VAL A 6 -7.78 10.65 -5.42
CA VAL A 6 -9.07 10.13 -5.88
C VAL A 6 -9.18 10.26 -7.39
N CYS A 7 -9.52 9.17 -8.06
CA CYS A 7 -9.70 9.18 -9.51
C CYS A 7 -10.99 9.91 -9.91
N PRO A 8 -10.92 11.01 -10.70
CA PRO A 8 -12.11 11.75 -11.12
C PRO A 8 -12.97 10.97 -12.13
N ARG A 9 -12.45 9.87 -12.70
CA ARG A 9 -13.18 9.03 -13.66
C ARG A 9 -14.00 7.93 -13.00
N CYS A 10 -13.41 7.21 -12.05
CA CYS A 10 -14.03 6.02 -11.44
C CYS A 10 -14.19 6.09 -9.92
N GLY A 11 -13.74 7.17 -9.27
CA GLY A 11 -13.82 7.35 -7.81
C GLY A 11 -12.83 6.50 -7.00
N ALA A 12 -11.97 5.70 -7.66
CA ALA A 12 -10.98 4.87 -6.98
C ALA A 12 -9.98 5.72 -6.18
N ARG A 13 -9.66 5.27 -4.97
CA ARG A 13 -8.69 5.92 -4.07
C ARG A 13 -7.32 5.26 -4.16
N ASP A 14 -6.25 6.05 -4.07
CA ASP A 14 -4.85 5.61 -3.94
C ASP A 14 -4.47 4.51 -4.94
N SER A 15 -4.92 4.73 -6.17
CA SER A 15 -4.89 3.74 -7.24
C SER A 15 -4.18 4.26 -8.48
N PHE A 16 -3.37 5.31 -8.35
CA PHE A 16 -2.58 5.88 -9.42
C PHE A 16 -1.18 5.27 -9.47
N MET A 17 -0.67 5.06 -10.68
CA MET A 17 0.71 4.68 -10.97
C MET A 17 1.31 5.66 -11.98
N LYS A 18 2.64 5.77 -12.01
CA LYS A 18 3.32 6.66 -12.96
C LYS A 18 3.04 6.19 -14.40
N GLY A 19 2.57 7.12 -15.22
CA GLY A 19 2.34 6.88 -16.64
C GLY A 19 3.64 6.85 -17.44
N TYR A 20 3.50 6.64 -18.74
CA TYR A 20 4.63 6.69 -19.67
C TYR A 20 5.18 8.10 -19.85
N LEU A 21 4.33 9.11 -19.64
CA LEU A 21 4.72 10.51 -19.65
C LEU A 21 5.04 10.96 -18.22
N PRO A 22 6.06 11.82 -18.03
CA PRO A 22 6.51 12.23 -16.70
C PRO A 22 5.46 12.98 -15.90
N GLU A 23 4.50 13.61 -16.59
CA GLU A 23 3.44 14.46 -16.02
C GLU A 23 2.08 13.75 -15.92
N THR A 24 1.98 12.48 -16.32
CA THR A 24 0.70 11.76 -16.27
C THR A 24 0.73 10.58 -15.31
N CYS A 25 -0.42 10.34 -14.70
CA CYS A 25 -0.70 9.22 -13.83
C CYS A 25 -1.76 8.33 -14.47
N VAL A 26 -1.61 7.03 -14.32
CA VAL A 26 -2.57 6.04 -14.80
C VAL A 26 -3.33 5.45 -13.62
N CYS A 27 -4.65 5.50 -13.65
CA CYS A 27 -5.46 4.80 -12.66
C CYS A 27 -5.42 3.29 -12.94
N ARG A 28 -4.94 2.48 -12.00
CA ARG A 28 -4.88 1.01 -12.15
C ARG A 28 -6.25 0.34 -12.25
N ILE A 29 -7.33 1.06 -11.90
CA ILE A 29 -8.71 0.51 -11.89
C ILE A 29 -9.37 0.69 -13.25
N CYS A 30 -9.39 1.92 -13.78
CA CYS A 30 -10.04 2.22 -15.05
C CYS A 30 -9.06 2.44 -16.21
N LEU A 31 -7.75 2.26 -15.96
CA LEU A 31 -6.64 2.45 -16.91
C LEU A 31 -6.61 3.82 -17.59
N SER A 32 -7.33 4.80 -17.03
CA SER A 32 -7.35 6.16 -17.55
C SER A 32 -6.04 6.87 -17.22
N GLN A 33 -5.41 7.43 -18.24
CA GLN A 33 -4.29 8.35 -18.10
C GLN A 33 -4.83 9.76 -17.84
N LEU A 34 -4.38 10.38 -16.76
CA LEU A 34 -4.80 11.68 -16.26
C LEU A 34 -3.56 12.49 -15.89
N ASP A 35 -3.62 13.81 -16.04
CA ASP A 35 -2.53 14.66 -15.57
C ASP A 35 -2.50 14.67 -14.03
N TRP A 36 -1.33 14.64 -13.41
CA TRP A 36 -1.26 14.63 -11.93
C TRP A 36 -1.89 15.89 -11.32
N ARG A 37 -1.93 17.00 -12.05
CA ARG A 37 -2.53 18.27 -11.62
C ARG A 37 -4.05 18.23 -11.59
N GLU A 38 -4.68 17.30 -12.33
CA GLU A 38 -6.12 17.09 -12.33
C GLU A 38 -6.58 16.21 -11.17
N ILE A 39 -5.66 15.52 -10.50
CA ILE A 39 -5.97 14.60 -9.41
C ILE A 39 -5.84 15.34 -8.08
N PRO A 40 -6.93 15.51 -7.32
CA PRO A 40 -6.90 16.27 -6.08
C PRO A 40 -5.95 15.62 -5.07
N GLY A 41 -4.99 16.41 -4.57
CA GLY A 41 -3.99 15.96 -3.61
C GLY A 41 -2.88 15.08 -4.17
N CYS A 42 -2.80 14.90 -5.50
CA CYS A 42 -1.74 14.13 -6.15
C CYS A 42 -0.54 15.01 -6.50
N GLY A 43 0.66 14.48 -6.33
CA GLY A 43 1.91 15.09 -6.78
C GLY A 43 2.45 14.49 -8.09
N PRO A 44 3.56 15.02 -8.63
CA PRO A 44 4.20 14.55 -9.87
C PRO A 44 4.73 13.10 -9.80
N ASP A 45 4.79 12.53 -8.61
CA ASP A 45 5.10 11.12 -8.38
C ASP A 45 3.88 10.20 -8.37
N CYS A 46 2.70 10.72 -8.75
CA CYS A 46 1.42 9.99 -8.75
C CYS A 46 1.03 9.43 -7.38
N LYS A 47 1.61 10.00 -6.33
CA LYS A 47 1.33 9.72 -4.93
C LYS A 47 0.66 10.93 -4.32
N ALA A 48 -0.06 10.70 -3.22
CA ALA A 48 -0.57 11.79 -2.42
C ALA A 48 0.59 12.70 -1.99
N ALA A 49 0.50 13.98 -2.33
CA ALA A 49 1.45 14.96 -1.83
C ALA A 49 1.29 15.00 -0.30
N PRO A 50 2.37 14.82 0.49
CA PRO A 50 2.29 15.04 1.92
C PRO A 50 1.86 16.50 2.12
N SER A 51 0.71 16.71 2.75
CA SER A 51 0.33 18.06 3.18
C SER A 51 1.46 18.60 4.06
N GLU A 52 1.76 19.89 3.93
CA GLU A 52 2.88 20.60 4.58
C GLU A 52 2.91 20.53 6.13
N GLY A 53 2.02 19.75 6.77
CA GLY A 53 2.01 19.41 8.19
C GLY A 53 2.52 18.00 8.56
N GLU A 54 2.92 17.15 7.61
CA GLU A 54 3.38 15.76 7.90
C GLU A 54 4.91 15.59 7.84
N LEU A 55 5.68 16.68 7.83
CA LEU A 55 7.14 16.63 8.01
C LEU A 55 7.58 16.24 9.43
N ALA A 56 6.65 15.89 10.33
CA ALA A 56 6.92 15.42 11.69
C ALA A 56 6.66 13.91 11.91
N GLY A 57 6.49 13.12 10.85
CA GLY A 57 6.21 11.68 10.95
C GLY A 57 7.01 10.86 9.96
N ALA A 58 8.34 10.82 10.10
CA ALA A 58 9.17 9.88 9.36
C ALA A 58 8.63 8.44 9.53
N PRO A 59 8.47 7.63 8.46
CA PRO A 59 8.32 6.20 8.63
C PRO A 59 9.68 5.67 9.10
N THR A 60 9.89 5.54 10.41
CA THR A 60 11.04 4.79 10.93
C THR A 60 10.95 3.34 10.44
N PRO A 61 11.94 2.83 9.68
CA PRO A 61 12.13 1.40 9.54
C PRO A 61 12.90 0.90 10.77
N GLN A 62 12.20 0.39 11.78
CA GLN A 62 12.75 -0.52 12.79
C GLN A 62 11.82 -1.74 12.80
N SER A 63 12.14 -2.83 12.09
CA SER A 63 13.07 -3.87 12.51
C SER A 63 12.99 -4.21 14.01
N ALA A 64 12.66 -5.47 14.26
CA ALA A 64 12.84 -6.24 15.50
C ALA A 64 12.02 -5.81 16.72
N GLN A 65 10.89 -6.49 16.93
CA GLN A 65 10.58 -7.02 18.27
C GLN A 65 10.26 -8.51 18.16
N GLU A 66 11.31 -9.28 18.41
CA GLU A 66 11.28 -10.65 18.87
C GLU A 66 10.57 -10.72 20.23
N SER A 67 9.55 -11.57 20.36
CA SER A 67 8.96 -12.10 21.60
C SER A 67 7.81 -13.04 21.19
N ARG A 68 7.81 -14.37 21.40
CA ARG A 68 8.56 -15.27 22.30
C ARG A 68 8.51 -16.70 21.72
N PRO A 69 9.39 -17.61 22.21
CA PRO A 69 9.35 -19.02 21.88
C PRO A 69 8.26 -19.76 22.66
N GLY A 70 7.49 -20.59 21.96
CA GLY A 70 6.78 -21.74 22.50
C GLY A 70 6.79 -22.78 21.39
N GLY A 71 7.59 -23.82 21.40
CA GLY A 71 7.92 -24.67 22.54
C GLY A 71 6.95 -25.85 22.56
N VAL A 72 7.23 -26.83 21.69
CA VAL A 72 6.95 -28.27 21.75
C VAL A 72 5.46 -28.70 21.85
N SER A 73 4.96 -29.69 21.12
CA SER A 73 5.56 -31.00 20.92
C SER A 73 5.00 -31.69 19.68
N GLU A 74 5.95 -32.18 18.90
CA GLU A 74 5.83 -33.27 17.95
C GLU A 74 5.55 -34.59 18.69
N LYS A 75 4.61 -35.37 18.16
CA LYS A 75 4.54 -36.85 18.23
C LYS A 75 3.43 -37.23 17.24
N ARG A 76 3.76 -37.44 15.96
CA ARG A 76 4.26 -38.70 15.39
C ARG A 76 3.51 -39.93 15.88
N ASP A 77 2.73 -40.45 14.93
CA ASP A 77 2.70 -41.84 14.51
C ASP A 77 2.46 -42.90 15.59
N GLU A 78 1.31 -43.59 15.53
CA GLU A 78 1.31 -45.02 15.21
C GLU A 78 -0.11 -45.54 14.93
N ALA A 79 -0.16 -46.46 13.98
CA ALA A 79 -1.32 -47.21 13.55
C ALA A 79 -1.35 -48.58 14.27
N ASP A 80 -2.53 -49.02 14.72
CA ASP A 80 -2.88 -50.43 14.97
C ASP A 80 -4.41 -50.46 15.19
N GLY A 81 -5.25 -51.27 14.58
CA GLY A 81 -5.11 -52.71 14.37
C GLY A 81 -6.00 -53.47 15.38
N GLY A 82 -7.21 -53.86 14.98
CA GLY A 82 -7.95 -55.00 15.56
C GLY A 82 -9.02 -54.72 16.63
N ARG A 83 -10.30 -54.92 16.27
CA ARG A 83 -11.02 -56.20 16.51
C ARG A 83 -12.35 -56.22 15.76
#